data_AF-A0A8R2A509-F1
#
_entry.id   AF-A0A8R2A509-F1
#
_cell.length_a   1.000
_cell.length_b   1.000
_cell.length_c   1.000
_cell.angle_alpha   90.00
_cell.angle_beta   90.00
_cell.angle_gamma   90.00
#
_symmetry.space_group_name_H-M   'P 1'
#
loop_
_entity.id
_entity.type
_entity.pdbx_description
1 polymer ?
#
loop_
_entity_poly.entity_id
_entity_poly.type
_entity_poly.pdbx_seq_one_letter_code
_entity_poly.pdbx_strand_id
1 'polypeptide(L)'
;MDCARTYIYILLIYLQNQLQELKSQILQHLTPAPPEVTAAVNKLSFAQATYLLSVYYLETMRIQNSNDPSLQPIFDYLSDYAIQKDKTGLWHCVSSVGDKVFSLFLNAMSTQAKDETREKKLEYHAQLLLVNFNHVHKLIQCVADKWLSGLVSKFPHLLWTNVYLDYV
;
A
#
# COMPACT_ATOMS: atom_id res chain seq x y z
N MET A 1 10.61 -32.46 35.71
CA MET A 1 11.26 -31.43 34.86
C MET A 1 10.53 -31.20 33.53
N ASP A 2 9.35 -31.79 33.27
CA ASP A 2 8.69 -31.70 31.95
C ASP A 2 7.62 -30.59 31.78
N CYS A 3 7.15 -29.96 32.86
CA CYS A 3 6.06 -28.97 32.76
C CYS A 3 6.47 -27.71 31.98
N ALA A 4 7.69 -27.22 32.20
CA ALA A 4 8.22 -26.05 31.47
C ALA A 4 8.41 -26.33 29.98
N ARG A 5 8.83 -27.56 29.62
CA ARG A 5 9.03 -27.95 28.22
C ARG A 5 7.70 -28.04 27.49
N THR A 6 6.69 -28.67 28.12
CA THR A 6 5.31 -28.72 27.59
C THR A 6 4.71 -27.33 27.43
N TYR A 7 4.91 -26.43 28.41
CA TYR A 7 4.40 -25.06 28.32
C TYR A 7 5.04 -24.28 27.17
N ILE A 8 6.36 -24.39 26.99
CA ILE A 8 7.08 -23.78 25.86
C ILE A 8 6.56 -24.33 24.52
N TYR A 9 6.34 -25.63 24.39
CA TYR A 9 5.78 -26.23 23.16
C TYR A 9 4.37 -25.72 22.86
N ILE A 10 3.49 -25.64 23.86
CA ILE A 10 2.14 -25.10 23.69
C ILE A 10 2.19 -23.64 23.24
N LEU A 11 3.05 -22.83 23.85
CA LEU A 11 3.22 -21.41 23.50
C LEU A 11 3.73 -21.25 22.06
N LEU A 12 4.68 -22.09 21.63
CA LEU A 12 5.20 -22.10 20.26
C LEU A 12 4.13 -22.48 19.23
N ILE A 13 3.34 -23.53 19.51
CA ILE A 13 2.22 -23.94 18.64
C ILE A 13 1.19 -22.82 18.52
N TYR A 14 0.84 -22.18 19.65
CA TYR A 14 -0.10 -21.07 19.66
C TYR A 14 0.41 -19.89 18.81
N LEU A 15 1.67 -19.49 18.99
CA LEU A 15 2.29 -18.42 18.21
C LEU A 15 2.32 -18.74 16.71
N GLN A 16 2.62 -19.98 16.35
CA GLN A 16 2.65 -20.43 14.95
C GLN A 16 1.25 -20.40 14.32
N ASN A 17 0.21 -20.83 15.06
CA ASN A 17 -1.17 -20.74 14.59
C ASN A 17 -1.62 -19.29 14.37
N GLN A 18 -1.30 -18.40 15.30
CA GLN A 18 -1.59 -16.97 15.15
C GLN A 18 -0.89 -16.36 13.94
N LEU A 19 0.36 -16.73 13.67
CA LEU A 19 1.05 -16.29 12.46
C LEU A 19 0.36 -16.76 11.17
N GLN A 20 -0.09 -18.01 11.12
CA GLN A 20 -0.80 -18.53 9.94
C GLN A 20 -2.14 -17.81 9.73
N GLU A 21 -2.85 -17.49 10.81
CA GLU A 21 -4.09 -16.72 10.76
C GLU A 21 -3.85 -15.32 10.20
N LEU A 22 -2.81 -14.61 10.67
CA LEU A 22 -2.43 -13.30 10.12
C LEU A 22 -2.07 -13.37 8.63
N LYS A 23 -1.30 -14.38 8.21
CA LYS A 23 -0.94 -14.59 6.80
C LYS A 23 -2.17 -14.83 5.93
N SER A 24 -3.11 -15.65 6.41
CA SER A 24 -4.38 -15.90 5.73
C SER A 24 -5.18 -14.61 5.56
N GLN A 25 -5.31 -13.80 6.61
CA GLN A 25 -6.00 -12.51 6.56
C GLN A 25 -5.33 -11.55 5.55
N ILE A 26 -4.01 -11.49 5.51
CA ILE A 26 -3.27 -10.66 4.54
C ILE A 26 -3.62 -11.08 3.10
N LEU A 27 -3.57 -12.38 2.80
CA LEU A 27 -3.87 -12.88 1.45
C LEU A 27 -5.32 -12.61 1.06
N GLN A 28 -6.25 -12.74 2.01
CA GLN A 28 -7.67 -12.41 1.79
C GLN A 28 -7.85 -10.93 1.43
N HIS A 29 -7.22 -10.02 2.17
CA HIS A 29 -7.32 -8.58 1.91
C HIS A 29 -6.66 -8.14 0.59
N LEU A 30 -5.55 -8.78 0.23
CA LEU A 30 -4.78 -8.50 -0.98
C LEU A 30 -5.26 -9.28 -2.21
N THR A 31 -6.44 -9.92 -2.16
CA THR A 31 -6.96 -10.70 -3.29
C THR A 31 -7.41 -9.78 -4.46
N PRO A 32 -7.05 -10.10 -5.73
CA PRO A 32 -6.12 -11.17 -6.14
C PRO A 32 -4.66 -10.78 -5.89
N ALA A 33 -3.95 -11.61 -5.11
CA ALA A 33 -2.56 -11.35 -4.77
C ALA A 33 -1.62 -11.87 -5.87
N PRO A 34 -0.65 -11.08 -6.36
CA PRO A 34 0.38 -11.56 -7.27
C PRO A 34 1.15 -12.77 -6.69
N PRO A 35 1.66 -13.70 -7.51
CA PRO A 35 2.42 -14.85 -7.03
C PRO A 35 3.62 -14.48 -6.16
N GLU A 36 4.30 -13.39 -6.49
CA GLU A 36 5.42 -12.84 -5.72
C GLU A 36 4.99 -12.37 -4.31
N VAL A 37 3.82 -11.74 -4.20
CA VAL A 37 3.25 -11.29 -2.91
C VAL A 37 2.83 -12.50 -2.10
N THR A 38 2.19 -13.49 -2.71
CA THR A 38 1.81 -14.74 -2.03
C THR A 38 3.04 -15.46 -1.48
N ALA A 39 4.12 -15.54 -2.27
CA ALA A 39 5.38 -16.14 -1.83
C ALA A 39 6.04 -15.32 -0.70
N ALA A 40 6.00 -13.99 -0.76
CA ALA A 40 6.53 -13.12 0.28
C ALA A 40 5.74 -13.23 1.60
N VAL A 41 4.41 -13.21 1.56
CA VAL A 41 3.55 -13.36 2.75
C VAL A 41 3.86 -14.64 3.52
N ASN A 42 4.10 -15.74 2.80
CA ASN A 42 4.46 -17.02 3.42
C ASN A 42 5.80 -16.97 4.19
N LYS A 43 6.72 -16.07 3.83
CA LYS A 43 8.03 -15.90 4.48
C LYS A 43 8.02 -14.88 5.62
N LEU A 44 6.96 -14.09 5.77
CA LEU A 44 6.91 -13.05 6.80
C LEU A 44 7.01 -13.65 8.21
N SER A 45 7.77 -12.96 9.05
CA SER A 45 7.75 -13.17 10.50
C SER A 45 6.46 -12.62 11.11
N PHE A 46 6.20 -12.97 12.37
CA PHE A 46 5.05 -12.42 13.10
C PHE A 46 5.06 -10.90 13.15
N ALA A 47 6.20 -10.29 13.49
CA ALA A 47 6.32 -8.83 13.53
C ALA A 47 6.04 -8.18 12.17
N GLN A 48 6.55 -8.77 11.08
CA GLN A 48 6.34 -8.24 9.72
C GLN A 48 4.88 -8.41 9.26
N ALA A 49 4.24 -9.54 9.57
CA ALA A 49 2.83 -9.77 9.26
C ALA A 49 1.92 -8.80 10.01
N THR A 50 2.14 -8.60 11.31
CA THR A 50 1.41 -7.62 12.12
C THR A 50 1.64 -6.20 11.63
N TYR A 51 2.88 -5.84 11.29
CA TYR A 51 3.21 -4.53 10.71
C TYR A 51 2.44 -4.30 9.40
N LEU A 52 2.47 -5.26 8.47
CA LEU A 52 1.80 -5.14 7.18
C LEU A 52 0.28 -4.97 7.35
N LEU A 53 -0.35 -5.76 8.22
CA LEU A 53 -1.77 -5.58 8.53
C LEU A 53 -2.07 -4.22 9.14
N SER A 54 -1.18 -3.72 10.00
CA SER A 54 -1.33 -2.38 10.60
C SER A 54 -1.29 -1.30 9.53
N VAL A 55 -0.33 -1.36 8.60
CA VAL A 55 -0.26 -0.46 7.44
C VAL A 55 -1.52 -0.56 6.59
N TYR A 56 -1.98 -1.78 6.28
CA TYR A 56 -3.20 -2.00 5.50
C TYR A 56 -4.43 -1.33 6.13
N TYR A 57 -4.69 -1.60 7.41
CA TYR A 57 -5.87 -1.07 8.08
C TYR A 57 -5.79 0.45 8.24
N LEU A 58 -4.64 0.99 8.65
CA LEU A 58 -4.46 2.43 8.83
C LEU A 58 -4.71 3.20 7.53
N GLU A 59 -4.08 2.77 6.44
CA GLU A 59 -4.16 3.51 5.18
C GLU A 59 -5.49 3.29 4.47
N THR A 60 -6.10 2.10 4.59
CA THR A 60 -7.48 1.88 4.14
C THR A 60 -8.46 2.79 4.88
N MET A 61 -8.37 2.87 6.22
CA MET A 61 -9.22 3.75 7.01
C MET A 61 -8.97 5.23 6.73
N ARG A 62 -7.72 5.62 6.45
CA ARG A 62 -7.37 7.00 6.07
C ARG A 62 -8.08 7.40 4.79
N ILE A 63 -8.07 6.55 3.77
CA ILE A 63 -8.74 6.84 2.51
C ILE A 63 -10.27 6.89 2.68
N GLN A 64 -10.83 5.98 3.48
CA GLN A 64 -12.29 5.84 3.60
C GLN A 64 -12.93 6.92 4.49
N ASN A 65 -12.24 7.38 5.53
CA ASN A 65 -12.84 8.22 6.57
C ASN A 65 -12.29 9.65 6.61
N SER A 66 -11.14 9.92 5.96
CA SER A 66 -10.61 11.29 5.90
C SER A 66 -11.38 12.13 4.88
N ASN A 67 -11.66 13.38 5.24
CA ASN A 67 -12.15 14.37 4.27
C ASN A 67 -11.08 14.64 3.20
N ASP A 68 -9.80 14.57 3.58
CA ASP A 68 -8.65 14.79 2.71
C ASP A 68 -7.79 13.52 2.71
N PRO A 69 -8.14 12.52 1.88
CA PRO A 69 -7.36 11.29 1.77
C PRO A 69 -6.01 11.60 1.10
N SER A 70 -4.93 10.96 1.56
CA SER A 70 -3.57 11.18 1.06
C SER A 70 -2.87 9.86 0.75
N LEU A 71 -2.18 9.82 -0.39
CA LEU A 71 -1.33 8.68 -0.81
C LEU A 71 0.13 8.81 -0.36
N GLN A 72 0.54 9.98 0.16
CA GLN A 72 1.91 10.24 0.61
C GLN A 72 2.45 9.18 1.59
N PRO A 73 1.70 8.74 2.63
CA PRO A 73 2.23 7.78 3.59
C PRO A 73 2.67 6.46 2.96
N ILE A 74 2.04 6.03 1.86
CA ILE A 74 2.45 4.81 1.17
C ILE A 74 3.83 4.99 0.53
N PHE A 75 4.10 6.14 -0.09
CA PHE A 75 5.43 6.43 -0.62
C PHE A 75 6.48 6.50 0.49
N ASP A 76 6.12 7.01 1.68
CA ASP A 76 7.03 7.02 2.83
C ASP A 76 7.39 5.59 3.25
N TYR A 77 6.42 4.67 3.31
CA TYR A 77 6.69 3.25 3.58
C TYR A 77 7.54 2.59 2.49
N LEU A 78 7.25 2.85 1.21
CA LEU A 78 8.02 2.29 0.09
C LEU A 78 9.45 2.86 0.00
N SER A 79 9.66 4.06 0.55
CA SER A 79 10.96 4.73 0.62
C SER A 79 11.79 4.31 1.82
N ASP A 80 11.19 3.60 2.79
CA ASP A 80 11.90 3.11 3.97
C ASP A 80 13.03 2.14 3.58
N TYR A 81 14.25 2.49 3.98
CA TYR A 81 15.46 1.73 3.65
C TYR A 81 15.44 0.31 4.22
N ALA A 82 14.89 0.11 5.41
CA ALA A 82 14.80 -1.21 6.03
C ALA A 82 13.83 -2.12 5.26
N ILE A 83 12.73 -1.55 4.74
CA ILE A 83 11.77 -2.28 3.90
C ILE A 83 12.39 -2.60 2.53
N GLN A 84 13.11 -1.67 1.92
CA GLN A 84 13.76 -1.89 0.62
C GLN A 84 14.89 -2.94 0.66
N LYS A 85 15.61 -3.06 1.78
CA LYS A 85 16.70 -4.03 1.95
C LYS A 85 16.24 -5.38 2.50
N ASP A 86 14.98 -5.50 2.89
CA ASP A 86 14.42 -6.73 3.41
C ASP A 86 14.47 -7.87 2.37
N LYS A 87 14.82 -9.07 2.84
CA LYS A 87 14.94 -10.27 1.99
C LYS A 87 13.68 -11.13 1.98
N THR A 88 12.71 -10.85 2.85
CA THR A 88 11.46 -11.61 2.92
C THR A 88 10.49 -11.22 1.81
N GLY A 89 10.72 -10.06 1.17
CA GLY A 89 9.85 -9.51 0.14
C GLY A 89 8.77 -8.59 0.70
N LEU A 90 8.96 -8.07 1.92
CA LEU A 90 8.00 -7.16 2.57
C LEU A 90 7.68 -5.95 1.70
N TRP A 91 8.65 -5.44 0.93
CA TRP A 91 8.43 -4.34 0.00
C TRP A 91 7.32 -4.64 -1.02
N HIS A 92 7.29 -5.84 -1.60
CA HIS A 92 6.24 -6.24 -2.56
C HIS A 92 4.87 -6.32 -1.88
N CYS A 93 4.82 -6.78 -0.64
CA CYS A 93 3.59 -6.79 0.14
C CYS A 93 3.08 -5.37 0.42
N VAL A 94 3.95 -4.45 0.83
CA VAL A 94 3.60 -3.03 1.06
C VAL A 94 3.18 -2.36 -0.24
N SER A 95 3.85 -2.64 -1.36
CA SER A 95 3.44 -2.14 -2.68
C SER A 95 2.06 -2.65 -3.07
N SER A 96 1.73 -3.90 -2.78
CA SER A 96 0.40 -4.48 -3.05
C SER A 96 -0.69 -3.85 -2.16
N VAL A 97 -0.38 -3.56 -0.89
CA VAL A 97 -1.26 -2.74 -0.03
C VAL A 97 -1.47 -1.36 -0.66
N GLY A 98 -0.40 -0.73 -1.14
CA GLY A 98 -0.46 0.54 -1.85
C GLY A 98 -1.41 0.51 -3.05
N ASP A 99 -1.34 -0.52 -3.88
CA ASP A 99 -2.23 -0.68 -5.04
C ASP A 99 -3.71 -0.78 -4.63
N LYS A 100 -3.98 -1.48 -3.54
CA LYS A 100 -5.32 -1.58 -2.97
C LYS A 100 -5.82 -0.22 -2.46
N VAL A 101 -4.99 0.49 -1.70
CA VAL A 101 -5.28 1.82 -1.15
C VAL A 101 -5.50 2.82 -2.30
N PHE A 102 -4.67 2.78 -3.34
CA PHE A 102 -4.84 3.60 -4.53
C PHE A 102 -6.16 3.31 -5.25
N SER A 103 -6.53 2.04 -5.40
CA SER A 103 -7.82 1.65 -5.99
C SER A 103 -9.01 2.18 -5.18
N LEU A 104 -8.92 2.14 -3.84
CA LEU A 104 -9.92 2.73 -2.96
C LEU A 104 -10.00 4.24 -3.11
N PHE A 105 -8.85 4.92 -3.24
CA PHE A 105 -8.79 6.36 -3.48
C PHE A 105 -9.48 6.73 -4.80
N LEU A 106 -9.18 6.03 -5.90
CA LEU A 106 -9.84 6.27 -7.19
C LEU A 106 -11.36 6.08 -7.09
N ASN A 107 -11.81 5.06 -6.36
CA ASN A 107 -13.23 4.81 -6.16
C ASN A 107 -13.87 5.93 -5.33
N ALA A 108 -13.24 6.35 -4.22
CA ALA A 108 -13.73 7.44 -3.37
C ALA A 108 -13.84 8.77 -4.15
N MET A 109 -12.83 9.11 -4.95
CA MET A 109 -12.88 10.31 -5.80
C MET A 109 -13.96 10.21 -6.88
N SER A 110 -14.21 9.01 -7.42
CA SER A 110 -15.23 8.82 -8.45
C SER A 110 -16.67 8.94 -7.94
N THR A 111 -16.91 8.66 -6.65
CA THR A 111 -18.23 8.78 -6.02
C THR A 111 -18.50 10.17 -5.45
N GLN A 112 -17.45 10.97 -5.22
CA GLN A 112 -17.57 12.36 -4.78
C GLN A 112 -18.19 13.26 -5.87
N ALA A 113 -18.91 14.29 -5.41
CA ALA A 113 -19.52 15.29 -6.30
C ALA A 113 -18.47 15.96 -7.20
N LYS A 114 -18.87 16.34 -8.42
CA LYS A 114 -18.01 17.06 -9.36
C LYS A 114 -17.90 18.53 -8.95
N ASP A 115 -17.04 18.82 -7.98
CA ASP A 115 -16.77 20.16 -7.49
C ASP A 115 -15.29 20.52 -7.58
N GLU A 116 -15.00 21.81 -7.40
CA GLU A 116 -13.64 22.37 -7.45
C GLU A 116 -12.72 21.75 -6.37
N THR A 117 -13.29 21.36 -5.23
CA THR A 117 -12.54 20.72 -4.13
C THR A 117 -11.99 19.37 -4.57
N ARG A 118 -12.80 18.56 -5.26
CA ARG A 118 -12.34 17.28 -5.79
C ARG A 118 -11.28 17.47 -6.88
N GLU A 119 -11.46 18.43 -7.78
CA GLU A 119 -10.48 18.71 -8.82
C GLU A 119 -9.12 19.09 -8.21
N LYS A 120 -9.09 20.01 -7.23
CA LYS A 120 -7.88 20.37 -6.49
C LYS A 120 -7.21 19.16 -5.81
N LYS A 121 -7.99 18.22 -5.27
CA LYS A 121 -7.45 16.98 -4.68
C LYS A 121 -6.81 16.08 -5.73
N LEU A 122 -7.46 15.92 -6.87
CA LEU A 122 -6.93 15.12 -7.98
C LEU A 122 -5.64 15.73 -8.53
N GLU A 123 -5.60 17.05 -8.70
CA GLU A 123 -4.40 17.79 -9.13
C GLU A 123 -3.25 17.62 -8.15
N TYR A 124 -3.49 17.79 -6.84
CA TYR A 124 -2.47 17.58 -5.82
C TYR A 124 -1.88 16.16 -5.88
N HIS A 125 -2.73 15.14 -6.03
CA HIS A 125 -2.25 13.76 -6.14
C HIS A 125 -1.54 13.49 -7.47
N ALA A 126 -1.95 14.13 -8.57
CA ALA A 126 -1.22 14.05 -9.83
C ALA A 126 0.18 14.64 -9.70
N GLN A 127 0.32 15.81 -9.07
CA GLN A 127 1.62 16.41 -8.77
C GLN A 127 2.49 15.51 -7.89
N LEU A 128 1.91 14.94 -6.83
CA LEU A 128 2.59 13.98 -5.97
C LEU A 128 3.15 12.78 -6.77
N LEU A 129 2.34 12.22 -7.67
CA LEU A 129 2.76 11.11 -8.52
C LEU A 129 3.85 11.52 -9.51
N LEU A 130 3.78 12.71 -10.10
CA LEU A 130 4.81 13.24 -11.01
C LEU A 130 6.14 13.47 -10.29
N VAL A 131 6.11 13.94 -9.04
CA VAL A 131 7.32 14.07 -8.23
C VAL A 131 7.93 12.70 -7.95
N ASN A 132 7.12 11.71 -7.56
CA ASN A 132 7.60 10.35 -7.29
C ASN A 132 7.99 9.57 -8.56
N PHE A 133 7.44 9.92 -9.71
CA PHE A 133 7.86 9.37 -11.02
C PHE A 133 9.32 9.73 -11.32
N ASN A 134 9.79 10.87 -10.84
CA ASN A 134 11.18 11.32 -10.98
C ASN A 134 12.09 10.89 -9.79
N HIS A 135 11.62 9.98 -8.92
CA HIS A 135 12.35 9.58 -7.72
C HIS A 135 13.67 8.84 -8.05
N VAL A 136 14.72 8.97 -7.24
CA VAL A 136 16.04 8.32 -7.51
C VAL A 136 15.96 6.78 -7.57
N HIS A 137 15.00 6.18 -6.86
CA HIS A 137 14.80 4.73 -6.82
C HIS A 137 13.81 4.26 -7.88
N LYS A 138 14.27 3.41 -8.82
CA LYS A 138 13.46 2.85 -9.91
C LYS A 138 12.17 2.18 -9.46
N LEU A 139 12.19 1.48 -8.33
CA LEU A 139 10.98 0.80 -7.83
C LEU A 139 9.86 1.79 -7.48
N ILE A 140 10.22 2.95 -6.91
CA ILE A 140 9.25 4.00 -6.60
C ILE A 140 8.76 4.65 -7.89
N GLN A 141 9.65 4.89 -8.87
CA GLN A 141 9.25 5.39 -10.18
C GLN A 141 8.21 4.47 -10.84
N CYS A 142 8.43 3.15 -10.81
CA CYS A 142 7.50 2.17 -11.39
C CYS A 142 6.13 2.18 -10.69
N VAL A 143 6.08 2.33 -9.36
CA VAL A 143 4.82 2.45 -8.63
C VAL A 143 4.10 3.75 -9.00
N ALA A 144 4.82 4.86 -9.03
CA ALA A 144 4.28 6.16 -9.40
C ALA A 144 3.76 6.18 -10.84
N ASP A 145 4.50 5.61 -11.80
CA ASP A 145 4.10 5.47 -13.21
C ASP A 145 2.80 4.67 -13.36
N LYS A 146 2.71 3.52 -12.67
CA LYS A 146 1.51 2.69 -12.66
C LYS A 146 0.30 3.44 -12.09
N TRP A 147 0.48 4.15 -10.98
CA TRP A 147 -0.61 4.90 -10.36
C TRP A 147 -0.98 6.14 -11.17
N LEU A 148 -0.03 6.83 -11.78
CA LEU A 148 -0.28 7.97 -12.66
C LEU A 148 -1.09 7.53 -13.88
N SER A 149 -0.70 6.42 -14.51
CA SER A 149 -1.45 5.79 -15.61
C SER A 149 -2.89 5.45 -15.19
N GLY A 150 -3.07 4.87 -13.98
CA GLY A 150 -4.39 4.57 -13.44
C GLY A 150 -5.23 5.81 -13.16
N LEU A 151 -4.62 6.87 -12.63
CA LEU A 151 -5.28 8.15 -12.34
C LEU A 151 -5.78 8.81 -13.63
N VAL A 152 -4.91 8.93 -14.63
CA VAL A 152 -5.23 9.51 -15.93
C VAL A 152 -6.28 8.68 -16.67
N SER A 153 -6.18 7.35 -16.62
CA SER A 153 -7.19 6.47 -17.22
C SER A 153 -8.58 6.64 -16.59
N LYS A 154 -8.66 6.93 -15.29
CA LYS A 154 -9.92 7.14 -14.58
C LYS A 154 -10.45 8.56 -14.72
N PHE A 155 -9.55 9.54 -14.79
CA PHE A 155 -9.86 10.98 -14.86
C PHE A 155 -9.09 11.65 -16.01
N PRO A 156 -9.51 11.45 -17.28
CA PRO A 156 -8.75 11.92 -18.44
C PRO A 156 -8.64 13.45 -18.55
N HIS A 157 -9.59 14.18 -17.95
CA HIS A 157 -9.59 15.64 -17.94
C HIS A 157 -8.36 16.23 -17.23
N LEU A 158 -7.73 15.48 -16.32
CA LEU A 158 -6.51 15.94 -15.64
C LEU A 158 -5.34 16.19 -16.60
N LEU A 159 -5.33 15.57 -17.79
CA LEU A 159 -4.33 15.85 -18.82
C LEU A 159 -4.44 17.26 -19.42
N TRP A 160 -5.63 17.87 -19.30
CA TRP A 160 -5.98 19.14 -19.93
C TRP A 160 -5.93 20.29 -18.93
N THR A 161 -5.80 19.98 -17.64
CA THR A 161 -5.63 20.96 -16.58
C THR A 161 -4.15 21.34 -16.47
N ASN A 162 -3.87 22.59 -16.07
CA ASN A 162 -2.53 23.22 -16.08
C ASN A 162 -1.43 22.49 -15.28
N VAL A 163 -1.72 21.36 -14.63
CA VAL A 163 -0.76 20.54 -13.87
C VAL A 163 0.44 20.09 -14.73
N TYR A 164 0.24 19.85 -16.02
CA TYR A 164 1.32 19.43 -16.92
C TYR A 164 2.13 20.60 -17.52
N LEU A 165 1.64 21.83 -17.45
CA LEU A 165 2.27 22.97 -18.15
C LEU A 165 3.39 23.65 -17.34
N ASP A 166 3.48 23.41 -16.03
CA ASP A 166 4.53 23.99 -15.18
C ASP A 166 5.76 23.08 -14.99
N TYR A 167 5.71 21.83 -15.49
CA TYR A 167 6.76 20.81 -15.27
C TYR A 167 7.34 20.20 -16.57
N VAL A 168 7.01 20.74 -17.75
CA VAL A 168 7.63 20.39 -19.06
C VAL A 168 8.57 21.49 -19.50
#